data_AF-A0A1M7E3K4-F1
#
_entry.id   AF-A0A1M7E3K4-F1
#
_cell.length_a   1.000
_cell.length_b   1.000
_cell.length_c   1.000
_cell.angle_alpha   90.00
_cell.angle_beta   90.00
_cell.angle_gamma   90.00
#
_symmetry.space_group_name_H-M   'P 1'
#
loop_
_entity.id
_entity.type
_entity.pdbx_description
1 polymer ?
#
loop_
_entity_poly.entity_id
_entity_poly.type
_entity_poly.pdbx_seq_one_letter_code
_entity_poly.pdbx_strand_id
1 'polypeptide(L)'
;MKHIEKGVGLKSAPRDFIRDLNADNLSAGVVAGIFGLSAGIIHISAGTAAGLPQEFTLLWVISYLMINGLFGLFMPAWYRLPLPMANSIPGALLFAAIIPVVGLNAALGATLIAGAISLVVGLAGWMSTVMRLIPMPIVMGMVAGILLKFGTNMVAPLENAMLPAVVMILSYFLASRYLRRVPPLVVTLLVGIGYVAISGADFSGVAFTFQLPEFIVPTFTLEAFLAYGLPLALILVGMETPAGVGLVKGMGYKEAPANAITAVGGLGTMLSAFFNLHSTCIAAPMTGICSGPEAGSHDKRWVAAVIVGIIFIVAAPFYGFLFSLIEAMPGYVIAIIAGLALLRVIGSALQMTFSGKHEVGAMFSFLIAVSGVQILGIGASFWALVLGVTISMLVEFKDFEFTMAPPWRRKTGAETR
;
A
#
# COMPACT_ATOMS: atom_id res chain seq x y z
N MET A 1 -17.78 -20.97 -2.54
CA MET A 1 -17.43 -19.53 -2.53
C MET A 1 -18.68 -18.64 -2.49
N LYS A 2 -19.54 -18.76 -1.46
CA LYS A 2 -20.81 -18.00 -1.38
C LYS A 2 -20.60 -16.53 -0.96
N HIS A 3 -19.47 -16.21 -0.34
CA HIS A 3 -19.19 -14.93 0.31
C HIS A 3 -18.13 -14.06 -0.39
N ILE A 4 -17.53 -14.55 -1.47
CA ILE A 4 -16.57 -13.80 -2.28
C ILE A 4 -17.31 -12.96 -3.30
N GLU A 5 -16.98 -11.68 -3.38
CA GLU A 5 -17.55 -10.75 -4.35
C GLU A 5 -17.21 -11.20 -5.79
N LYS A 6 -18.17 -11.07 -6.72
CA LYS A 6 -17.98 -11.52 -8.11
C LYS A 6 -17.10 -10.53 -8.87
N GLY A 7 -16.09 -11.02 -9.58
CA GLY A 7 -15.36 -10.23 -10.58
C GLY A 7 -15.89 -10.46 -12.01
N VAL A 8 -15.32 -9.75 -12.97
CA VAL A 8 -15.70 -9.84 -14.38
C VAL A 8 -15.03 -11.00 -15.13
N GLY A 9 -14.00 -11.61 -14.52
CA GLY A 9 -13.19 -12.69 -15.09
C GLY A 9 -12.06 -12.21 -16.00
N LEU A 10 -11.15 -13.13 -16.37
CA LEU A 10 -9.92 -12.80 -17.12
C LEU A 10 -10.04 -12.97 -18.64
N LYS A 11 -11.11 -13.59 -19.15
CA LYS A 11 -11.21 -13.96 -20.58
C LYS A 11 -11.04 -12.76 -21.52
N SER A 12 -11.58 -11.60 -21.15
CA SER A 12 -11.47 -10.37 -21.94
C SER A 12 -10.33 -9.45 -21.48
N ALA A 13 -9.58 -9.81 -20.44
CA ALA A 13 -8.61 -8.92 -19.80
C ALA A 13 -7.55 -8.36 -20.75
N PRO A 14 -6.89 -9.15 -21.62
CA PRO A 14 -5.91 -8.61 -22.55
C PRO A 14 -6.50 -7.61 -23.56
N ARG A 15 -7.67 -7.92 -24.11
CA ARG A 15 -8.37 -7.04 -25.07
C ARG A 15 -8.80 -5.74 -24.42
N ASP A 16 -9.41 -5.82 -23.24
CA ASP A 16 -9.88 -4.66 -22.50
C ASP A 16 -8.70 -3.80 -22.01
N PHE A 17 -7.57 -4.40 -21.64
CA PHE A 17 -6.35 -3.67 -21.28
C PHE A 17 -5.89 -2.78 -22.44
N ILE A 18 -5.76 -3.36 -23.65
CA ILE A 18 -5.36 -2.62 -24.85
C ILE A 18 -6.37 -1.52 -25.19
N ARG A 19 -7.68 -1.79 -25.03
CA ARG A 19 -8.75 -0.82 -25.29
C ARG A 19 -8.71 0.36 -24.30
N ASP A 20 -8.46 0.07 -23.02
CA ASP A 20 -8.60 1.05 -21.95
C ASP A 20 -7.30 1.82 -21.67
N LEU A 21 -6.16 1.33 -22.16
CA LEU A 21 -4.85 1.98 -22.06
C LEU A 21 -4.85 3.38 -22.68
N ASN A 22 -4.39 4.36 -21.90
CA ASN A 22 -4.26 5.75 -22.32
C ASN A 22 -3.11 6.43 -21.55
N ALA A 23 -2.80 7.68 -21.89
CA ALA A 23 -1.67 8.40 -21.30
C ALA A 23 -1.81 8.60 -19.77
N ASP A 24 -3.04 8.80 -19.28
CA ASP A 24 -3.31 9.10 -17.87
C ASP A 24 -3.06 7.86 -17.00
N ASN A 25 -3.68 6.73 -17.34
CA ASN A 25 -3.48 5.49 -16.58
C ASN A 25 -2.07 4.91 -16.76
N LEU A 26 -1.43 5.12 -17.92
CA LEU A 26 -0.02 4.77 -18.12
C LEU A 26 0.90 5.58 -17.20
N SER A 27 0.73 6.89 -17.17
CA SER A 27 1.50 7.78 -16.29
C SER A 27 1.31 7.43 -14.82
N ALA A 28 0.06 7.31 -14.35
CA ALA A 28 -0.23 6.97 -12.96
C ALA A 28 0.31 5.58 -12.59
N GLY A 29 0.21 4.60 -13.50
CA GLY A 29 0.75 3.26 -13.30
C GLY A 29 2.28 3.24 -13.22
N VAL A 30 2.97 4.02 -14.07
CA VAL A 30 4.43 4.16 -14.03
C VAL A 30 4.89 4.81 -12.74
N VAL A 31 4.24 5.89 -12.31
CA VAL A 31 4.58 6.57 -11.06
C VAL A 31 4.33 5.69 -9.84
N ALA A 32 3.19 5.00 -9.79
CA ALA A 32 2.91 4.01 -8.75
C ALA A 32 3.92 2.84 -8.78
N GLY A 33 4.33 2.39 -9.97
CA GLY A 33 5.36 1.37 -10.13
C GLY A 33 6.72 1.82 -9.60
N ILE A 34 7.18 3.02 -9.96
CA ILE A 34 8.43 3.62 -9.45
C ILE A 34 8.38 3.78 -7.93
N PHE A 35 7.25 4.24 -7.40
CA PHE A 35 7.01 4.31 -5.96
C PHE A 35 7.14 2.92 -5.29
N GLY A 36 6.57 1.90 -5.92
CA GLY A 36 6.67 0.52 -5.44
C GLY A 36 8.08 -0.06 -5.52
N LEU A 37 8.90 0.34 -6.51
CA LEU A 37 10.31 -0.04 -6.63
C LEU A 37 11.16 0.62 -5.53
N SER A 38 10.92 1.90 -5.25
CA SER A 38 11.64 2.62 -4.19
C SER A 38 11.26 2.16 -2.78
N ALA A 39 10.08 1.58 -2.60
CA ALA A 39 9.69 0.93 -1.34
C ALA A 39 10.62 -0.23 -0.93
N GLY A 40 11.43 -0.78 -1.85
CA GLY A 40 12.48 -1.74 -1.51
C GLY A 40 13.56 -1.17 -0.58
N ILE A 41 13.78 0.15 -0.55
CA ILE A 41 14.69 0.80 0.42
C ILE A 41 14.25 0.52 1.85
N ILE A 42 12.94 0.41 2.11
CA ILE A 42 12.41 0.10 3.45
C ILE A 42 12.84 -1.30 3.89
N HIS A 43 12.88 -2.26 2.96
CA HIS A 43 13.28 -3.64 3.23
C HIS A 43 14.77 -3.72 3.57
N ILE A 44 15.57 -3.00 2.79
CA ILE A 44 17.01 -2.91 2.98
C ILE A 44 17.31 -2.23 4.31
N SER A 45 16.64 -1.11 4.62
CA SER A 45 16.77 -0.42 5.91
C SER A 45 16.35 -1.31 7.08
N ALA A 46 15.22 -2.01 6.98
CA ALA A 46 14.74 -2.94 8.00
C ALA A 46 15.72 -4.10 8.22
N GLY A 47 16.22 -4.70 7.14
CA GLY A 47 17.18 -5.79 7.19
C GLY A 47 18.53 -5.35 7.79
N THR A 48 19.05 -4.21 7.34
CA THR A 48 20.28 -3.63 7.90
C THR A 48 20.14 -3.34 9.39
N ALA A 49 19.00 -2.77 9.82
CA ALA A 49 18.73 -2.52 11.24
C ALA A 49 18.66 -3.81 12.08
N ALA A 50 18.23 -4.92 11.46
CA ALA A 50 18.20 -6.25 12.08
C ALA A 50 19.50 -7.06 11.91
N GLY A 51 20.54 -6.49 11.28
CA GLY A 51 21.82 -7.18 11.03
C GLY A 51 21.75 -8.28 9.96
N LEU A 52 20.74 -8.25 9.08
CA LEU A 52 20.59 -9.22 8.00
C LEU A 52 21.57 -8.92 6.84
N PRO A 53 22.09 -9.96 6.15
CA PRO A 53 22.99 -9.76 5.01
C PRO A 53 22.33 -8.97 3.87
N GLN A 54 23.12 -8.16 3.16
CA GLN A 54 22.61 -7.38 2.02
C GLN A 54 22.02 -8.27 0.92
N GLU A 55 22.66 -9.40 0.62
CA GLU A 55 22.17 -10.40 -0.34
C GLU A 55 20.76 -10.88 0.01
N PHE A 56 20.49 -11.14 1.29
CA PHE A 56 19.16 -11.49 1.76
C PHE A 56 18.14 -10.39 1.47
N THR A 57 18.48 -9.13 1.75
CA THR A 57 17.56 -8.00 1.52
C THR A 57 17.26 -7.79 0.03
N LEU A 58 18.24 -8.03 -0.85
CA LEU A 58 18.02 -7.96 -2.30
C LEU A 58 17.07 -9.07 -2.76
N LEU A 59 17.33 -10.33 -2.38
CA LEU A 59 16.44 -11.46 -2.71
C LEU A 59 15.02 -11.29 -2.14
N TRP A 60 14.91 -10.70 -0.95
CA TRP A 60 13.64 -10.37 -0.33
C TRP A 60 12.86 -9.35 -1.18
N VAL A 61 13.52 -8.30 -1.68
CA VAL A 61 12.87 -7.30 -2.55
C VAL A 61 12.52 -7.88 -3.94
N ILE A 62 13.40 -8.72 -4.50
CA ILE A 62 13.14 -9.44 -5.77
C ILE A 62 11.85 -10.27 -5.63
N SER A 63 11.71 -11.00 -4.52
CA SER A 63 10.55 -11.82 -4.23
C SER A 63 9.29 -10.99 -4.01
N TYR A 64 9.42 -9.87 -3.28
CA TYR A 64 8.37 -8.84 -3.14
C TYR A 64 7.85 -8.38 -4.50
N LEU A 65 8.74 -7.98 -5.42
CA LEU A 65 8.33 -7.49 -6.73
C LEU A 65 7.71 -8.61 -7.57
N MET A 66 8.35 -9.77 -7.65
CA MET A 66 7.86 -10.87 -8.49
C MET A 66 6.47 -11.35 -8.06
N ILE A 67 6.31 -11.71 -6.79
CA ILE A 67 5.07 -12.31 -6.28
C ILE A 67 3.95 -11.28 -6.28
N ASN A 68 4.19 -10.10 -5.72
CA ASN A 68 3.14 -9.08 -5.66
C ASN A 68 2.82 -8.50 -7.03
N GLY A 69 3.79 -8.49 -7.96
CA GLY A 69 3.53 -8.16 -9.36
C GLY A 69 2.54 -9.12 -10.02
N LEU A 70 2.67 -10.44 -9.78
CA LEU A 70 1.73 -11.45 -10.29
C LEU A 70 0.31 -11.24 -9.74
N PHE A 71 0.17 -11.02 -8.43
CA PHE A 71 -1.13 -10.70 -7.83
C PHE A 71 -1.64 -9.31 -8.26
N GLY A 72 -0.74 -8.38 -8.54
CA GLY A 72 -1.00 -7.04 -9.08
C GLY A 72 -1.42 -7.03 -10.55
N LEU A 73 -1.13 -8.08 -11.33
CA LEU A 73 -1.78 -8.32 -12.60
C LEU A 73 -3.19 -8.88 -12.40
N PHE A 74 -3.30 -9.89 -11.52
CA PHE A 74 -4.52 -10.66 -11.34
C PHE A 74 -5.68 -9.83 -10.77
N MET A 75 -5.49 -9.17 -9.63
CA MET A 75 -6.56 -8.49 -8.90
C MET A 75 -7.23 -7.37 -9.72
N PRO A 76 -6.51 -6.40 -10.29
CA PRO A 76 -7.14 -5.33 -11.05
C PRO A 76 -7.73 -5.84 -12.37
N ALA A 77 -7.13 -6.84 -13.01
CA ALA A 77 -7.70 -7.45 -14.22
C ALA A 77 -8.99 -8.24 -13.95
N TRP A 78 -9.08 -8.94 -12.81
CA TRP A 78 -10.25 -9.72 -12.43
C TRP A 78 -11.44 -8.84 -12.01
N TYR A 79 -11.19 -7.76 -11.26
CA TYR A 79 -12.24 -6.90 -10.71
C TYR A 79 -12.50 -5.61 -11.50
N ARG A 80 -11.60 -5.20 -12.41
CA ARG A 80 -11.62 -3.89 -13.09
C ARG A 80 -11.68 -2.72 -12.12
N LEU A 81 -10.93 -2.86 -11.04
CA LEU A 81 -10.73 -1.86 -10.02
C LEU A 81 -9.24 -1.55 -9.88
N PRO A 82 -8.85 -0.34 -9.47
CA PRO A 82 -7.46 0.04 -9.25
C PRO A 82 -6.91 -0.59 -7.95
N LEU A 83 -6.68 -1.91 -7.98
CA LEU A 83 -6.26 -2.71 -6.84
C LEU A 83 -4.81 -3.22 -7.00
N PRO A 84 -3.79 -2.34 -6.94
CA PRO A 84 -2.40 -2.79 -6.99
C PRO A 84 -2.06 -3.60 -5.73
N MET A 85 -1.24 -4.63 -5.91
CA MET A 85 -0.81 -5.53 -4.84
C MET A 85 0.68 -5.31 -4.53
N ALA A 86 1.03 -5.38 -3.25
CA ALA A 86 2.37 -5.21 -2.70
C ALA A 86 2.48 -6.04 -1.42
N ASN A 87 3.30 -5.62 -0.47
CA ASN A 87 3.39 -6.20 0.85
C ASN A 87 3.10 -5.17 1.94
N SER A 88 3.08 -5.66 3.18
CA SER A 88 2.88 -4.84 4.36
C SER A 88 4.20 -4.24 4.84
N ILE A 89 4.35 -2.92 4.74
CA ILE A 89 5.50 -2.19 5.31
C ILE A 89 5.73 -2.49 6.81
N PRO A 90 4.72 -2.39 7.71
CA PRO A 90 4.93 -2.77 9.10
C PRO A 90 5.17 -4.28 9.27
N GLY A 91 4.60 -5.13 8.40
CA GLY A 91 4.94 -6.54 8.34
C GLY A 91 6.42 -6.80 8.02
N ALA A 92 7.03 -5.96 7.17
CA ALA A 92 8.44 -6.06 6.83
C ALA A 92 9.35 -5.79 8.04
N LEU A 93 9.02 -4.79 8.85
CA LEU A 93 9.76 -4.49 10.09
C LEU A 93 9.68 -5.66 11.07
N LEU A 94 8.49 -6.23 11.27
CA LEU A 94 8.32 -7.40 12.13
C LEU A 94 9.08 -8.62 11.61
N PHE A 95 9.05 -8.85 10.30
CA PHE A 95 9.76 -9.95 9.67
C PHE A 95 11.27 -9.82 9.86
N ALA A 96 11.84 -8.65 9.56
CA ALA A 96 13.27 -8.41 9.75
C ALA A 96 13.68 -8.58 11.22
N ALA A 97 12.89 -8.04 12.15
CA ALA A 97 13.17 -8.12 13.58
C ALA A 97 13.06 -9.53 14.17
N ILE A 98 12.18 -10.39 13.65
CA ILE A 98 11.96 -11.73 14.20
C ILE A 98 12.98 -12.76 13.70
N ILE A 99 13.57 -12.56 12.52
CA ILE A 99 14.50 -13.53 11.90
C ILE A 99 15.70 -13.85 12.82
N PRO A 100 16.40 -12.88 13.45
CA PRO A 100 17.51 -13.18 14.36
C PRO A 100 17.10 -13.96 15.62
N VAL A 101 15.80 -13.95 15.97
CA VAL A 101 15.28 -14.59 17.20
C VAL A 101 14.85 -16.02 16.92
N VAL A 102 14.03 -16.25 15.89
CA VAL A 102 13.42 -17.56 15.63
C VAL A 102 14.01 -18.29 14.41
N GLY A 103 14.83 -17.60 13.62
CA GLY A 103 15.34 -18.08 12.34
C GLY A 103 14.38 -17.84 11.17
N LEU A 104 14.92 -17.79 9.95
CA LEU A 104 14.18 -17.48 8.73
C LEU A 104 13.05 -18.48 8.45
N ASN A 105 13.34 -19.79 8.47
CA ASN A 105 12.35 -20.82 8.13
C ASN A 105 11.15 -20.78 9.08
N ALA A 106 11.38 -20.52 10.37
CA ALA A 106 10.30 -20.39 11.36
C ALA A 106 9.48 -19.11 11.15
N ALA A 107 10.12 -17.99 10.85
CA ALA A 107 9.44 -16.75 10.48
C ALA A 107 8.57 -16.95 9.22
N LEU A 108 9.09 -17.63 8.19
CA LEU A 108 8.31 -17.97 6.99
C LEU A 108 7.16 -18.95 7.31
N GLY A 109 7.34 -19.90 8.23
CA GLY A 109 6.27 -20.78 8.68
C GLY A 109 5.15 -20.01 9.36
N ALA A 110 5.50 -19.01 10.17
CA ALA A 110 4.54 -18.09 10.75
C ALA A 110 3.84 -17.20 9.72
N THR A 111 4.55 -16.74 8.67
CA THR A 111 3.95 -16.06 7.50
C THR A 111 2.92 -16.94 6.80
N LEU A 112 3.22 -18.23 6.59
CA LEU A 112 2.32 -19.18 5.94
C LEU A 112 0.99 -19.30 6.72
N ILE A 113 1.05 -19.40 8.04
CA ILE A 113 -0.14 -19.44 8.91
C ILE A 113 -0.91 -18.13 8.84
N ALA A 114 -0.21 -16.97 8.86
CA ALA A 114 -0.85 -15.67 8.75
C ALA A 114 -1.63 -15.53 7.43
N GLY A 115 -1.04 -15.99 6.33
CA GLY A 115 -1.70 -16.08 5.02
C GLY A 115 -2.91 -17.00 5.04
N ALA A 116 -2.82 -18.16 5.71
CA ALA A 116 -3.94 -19.09 5.85
C ALA A 116 -5.10 -18.49 6.66
N ILE A 117 -4.81 -17.77 7.75
CA ILE A 117 -5.82 -17.05 8.54
C ILE A 117 -6.51 -16.01 7.66
N SER A 118 -5.75 -15.19 6.95
CA SER A 118 -6.28 -14.17 6.03
C SER A 118 -7.17 -14.80 4.94
N LEU A 119 -6.71 -15.91 4.35
CA LEU A 119 -7.49 -16.67 3.36
C LEU A 119 -8.83 -17.15 3.93
N VAL A 120 -8.83 -17.75 5.12
CA VAL A 120 -10.05 -18.23 5.77
C VAL A 120 -11.00 -17.07 6.08
N VAL A 121 -10.51 -15.96 6.63
CA VAL A 121 -11.31 -14.76 6.93
C VAL A 121 -12.00 -14.24 5.66
N GLY A 122 -11.27 -14.13 4.56
CA GLY A 122 -11.82 -13.70 3.27
C GLY A 122 -12.85 -14.69 2.72
N LEU A 123 -12.54 -15.99 2.68
CA LEU A 123 -13.46 -17.02 2.19
C LEU A 123 -14.74 -17.15 3.04
N ALA A 124 -14.64 -16.88 4.34
CA ALA A 124 -15.76 -16.90 5.29
C ALA A 124 -16.68 -15.69 5.18
N GLY A 125 -16.29 -14.62 4.47
CA GLY A 125 -17.11 -13.41 4.35
C GLY A 125 -17.01 -12.46 5.56
N TRP A 126 -15.99 -12.62 6.40
CA TRP A 126 -15.89 -11.93 7.69
C TRP A 126 -15.37 -10.49 7.57
N MET A 127 -14.90 -10.05 6.41
CA MET A 127 -14.46 -8.65 6.23
C MET A 127 -15.60 -7.66 6.41
N SER A 128 -16.84 -8.06 6.14
CA SER A 128 -18.02 -7.26 6.46
C SER A 128 -18.12 -6.95 7.97
N THR A 129 -17.70 -7.88 8.82
CA THR A 129 -17.69 -7.71 10.28
C THR A 129 -16.49 -6.88 10.71
N VAL A 130 -15.30 -7.15 10.17
CA VAL A 130 -14.08 -6.38 10.46
C VAL A 130 -14.29 -4.89 10.13
N MET A 131 -14.83 -4.58 8.95
CA MET A 131 -15.11 -3.19 8.54
C MET A 131 -16.17 -2.49 9.40
N ARG A 132 -17.06 -3.22 10.08
CA ARG A 132 -18.01 -2.65 11.05
C ARG A 132 -17.35 -2.34 12.39
N LEU A 133 -16.34 -3.12 12.76
CA LEU A 133 -15.59 -2.94 14.01
C LEU A 133 -14.53 -1.85 13.92
N ILE A 134 -14.04 -1.56 12.71
CA ILE A 134 -13.01 -0.55 12.44
C ILE A 134 -13.61 0.56 11.57
N PRO A 135 -14.18 1.62 12.17
CA PRO A 135 -14.83 2.71 11.44
C PRO A 135 -13.93 3.35 10.40
N MET A 136 -14.51 3.64 9.23
CA MET A 136 -13.78 4.25 8.11
C MET A 136 -13.05 5.57 8.45
N PRO A 137 -13.60 6.50 9.25
CA PRO A 137 -12.87 7.70 9.65
C PRO A 137 -11.55 7.40 10.36
N ILE A 138 -11.52 6.36 11.20
CA ILE A 138 -10.31 5.93 11.93
C ILE A 138 -9.28 5.31 10.99
N VAL A 139 -9.75 4.49 10.04
CA VAL A 139 -8.89 3.94 8.98
C VAL A 139 -8.29 5.04 8.13
N MET A 140 -9.11 6.03 7.74
CA MET A 140 -8.64 7.17 6.95
C MET A 140 -7.71 8.07 7.74
N GLY A 141 -7.88 8.20 9.06
CA GLY A 141 -6.91 8.89 9.92
C GLY A 141 -5.54 8.24 9.86
N MET A 142 -5.48 6.92 10.00
CA MET A 142 -4.22 6.17 9.84
C MET A 142 -3.62 6.40 8.45
N VAL A 143 -4.42 6.22 7.39
CA VAL A 143 -3.97 6.40 6.00
C VAL A 143 -3.45 7.81 5.77
N ALA A 144 -4.19 8.84 6.19
CA ALA A 144 -3.81 10.23 6.08
C ALA A 144 -2.49 10.51 6.80
N GLY A 145 -2.30 9.98 8.01
CA GLY A 145 -1.08 10.19 8.79
C GLY A 145 0.15 9.53 8.17
N ILE A 146 0.01 8.32 7.62
CA ILE A 146 1.08 7.66 6.86
C ILE A 146 1.39 8.43 5.59
N LEU A 147 0.35 8.83 4.85
CA LEU A 147 0.52 9.52 3.57
C LEU A 147 1.07 10.94 3.73
N LEU A 148 0.79 11.61 4.84
CA LEU A 148 1.28 12.96 5.13
C LEU A 148 2.81 13.05 5.07
N LYS A 149 3.51 11.99 5.48
CA LYS A 149 4.98 11.93 5.40
C LYS A 149 5.49 12.09 3.96
N PHE A 150 4.79 11.55 2.96
CA PHE A 150 5.16 11.78 1.56
C PHE A 150 4.92 13.24 1.15
N GLY A 151 3.84 13.86 1.64
CA GLY A 151 3.58 15.29 1.45
C GLY A 151 4.67 16.17 2.04
N THR A 152 5.07 15.92 3.29
CA THR A 152 6.15 16.69 3.95
C THR A 152 7.51 16.42 3.32
N ASN A 153 7.80 15.18 2.93
CA ASN A 153 9.07 14.83 2.28
C ASN A 153 9.20 15.42 0.86
N MET A 154 8.09 15.71 0.18
CA MET A 154 8.11 16.43 -1.10
C MET A 154 8.56 17.89 -0.94
N VAL A 155 8.22 18.55 0.18
CA VAL A 155 8.60 19.96 0.42
C VAL A 155 9.90 20.13 1.21
N ALA A 156 10.31 19.14 2.00
CA ALA A 156 11.56 19.18 2.78
C ALA A 156 12.82 19.55 1.95
N PRO A 157 12.97 19.11 0.67
CA PRO A 157 14.08 19.50 -0.17
C PRO A 157 14.19 21.01 -0.44
N LEU A 158 13.17 21.83 -0.16
CA LEU A 158 13.27 23.28 -0.26
C LEU A 158 14.35 23.87 0.67
N GLU A 159 14.70 23.17 1.75
CA GLU A 159 15.73 23.61 2.70
C GLU A 159 17.15 23.42 2.16
N ASN A 160 17.43 22.24 1.57
CA ASN A 160 18.80 21.82 1.24
C ASN A 160 19.05 21.63 -0.27
N ALA A 161 18.00 21.62 -1.09
CA ALA A 161 18.03 21.42 -2.53
C ALA A 161 16.96 22.30 -3.21
N MET A 162 16.92 23.59 -2.84
CA MET A 162 15.84 24.52 -3.21
C MET A 162 15.61 24.61 -4.72
N LEU A 163 16.68 24.77 -5.51
CA LEU A 163 16.57 24.92 -6.96
C LEU A 163 15.88 23.72 -7.64
N PRO A 164 16.37 22.47 -7.49
CA PRO A 164 15.69 21.33 -8.11
C PRO A 164 14.29 21.11 -7.54
N ALA A 165 14.08 21.34 -6.24
CA ALA A 165 12.76 21.22 -5.62
C ALA A 165 11.74 22.17 -6.25
N VAL A 166 12.08 23.46 -6.33
CA VAL A 166 11.21 24.49 -6.95
C VAL A 166 10.97 24.17 -8.41
N VAL A 167 12.01 23.84 -9.18
CA VAL A 167 11.89 23.55 -10.62
C VAL A 167 10.98 22.35 -10.86
N MET A 168 11.15 21.26 -10.11
CA MET A 168 10.30 20.07 -10.22
C MET A 168 8.84 20.37 -9.80
N ILE A 169 8.62 20.98 -8.64
CA ILE A 169 7.26 21.29 -8.15
C ILE A 169 6.54 22.26 -9.09
N LEU A 170 7.21 23.31 -9.57
CA LEU A 170 6.62 24.24 -10.53
C LEU A 170 6.31 23.56 -11.86
N SER A 171 7.19 22.67 -12.35
CA SER A 171 6.92 21.94 -13.60
C SER A 171 5.61 21.14 -13.54
N TYR A 172 5.28 20.56 -12.38
CA TYR A 172 4.03 19.86 -12.15
C TYR A 172 2.82 20.79 -12.30
N PHE A 173 2.82 21.93 -11.60
CA PHE A 173 1.69 22.86 -11.62
C PHE A 173 1.54 23.56 -12.97
N LEU A 174 2.66 23.93 -13.61
CA LEU A 174 2.67 24.49 -14.95
C LEU A 174 2.14 23.48 -15.99
N ALA A 175 2.58 22.22 -15.92
CA ALA A 175 2.04 21.16 -16.76
C ALA A 175 0.55 20.95 -16.53
N SER A 176 0.12 20.90 -15.27
CA SER A 176 -1.30 20.77 -14.89
C SER A 176 -2.15 21.93 -15.45
N ARG A 177 -1.59 23.14 -15.49
CA ARG A 177 -2.30 24.34 -15.94
C ARG A 177 -2.32 24.51 -17.47
N TYR A 178 -1.21 24.21 -18.14
CA TYR A 178 -0.97 24.57 -19.54
C TYR A 178 -0.95 23.36 -20.48
N LEU A 179 -0.53 22.18 -20.01
CA LEU A 179 -0.33 20.98 -20.83
C LEU A 179 -1.47 19.97 -20.63
N ARG A 180 -2.68 20.30 -21.07
CA ARG A 180 -3.90 19.45 -20.89
C ARG A 180 -3.80 18.02 -21.43
N ARG A 181 -2.84 17.74 -22.33
CA ARG A 181 -2.63 16.41 -22.95
C ARG A 181 -1.46 15.63 -22.36
N VAL A 182 -0.64 16.26 -21.52
CA VAL A 182 0.57 15.63 -20.96
C VAL A 182 0.36 15.44 -19.46
N PRO A 183 0.44 14.21 -18.95
CA PRO A 183 0.36 13.97 -17.52
C PRO A 183 1.42 14.76 -16.74
N PRO A 184 1.03 15.59 -15.75
CA PRO A 184 1.95 16.47 -15.03
C PRO A 184 3.12 15.74 -14.37
N LEU A 185 2.87 14.53 -13.84
CA LEU A 185 3.90 13.71 -13.19
C LEU A 185 5.02 13.28 -14.15
N VAL A 186 4.70 13.04 -15.43
CA VAL A 186 5.70 12.71 -16.46
C VAL A 186 6.62 13.90 -16.70
N VAL A 187 6.05 15.11 -16.79
CA VAL A 187 6.84 16.33 -16.96
C VAL A 187 7.79 16.52 -15.78
N THR A 188 7.30 16.36 -14.55
CA THR A 188 8.12 16.47 -13.35
C THR A 188 9.23 15.43 -13.30
N LEU A 189 8.94 14.17 -13.69
CA LEU A 189 9.94 13.11 -13.72
C LEU A 189 11.05 13.43 -14.71
N LEU A 190 10.70 13.86 -15.93
CA LEU A 190 11.67 14.24 -16.96
C LEU A 190 12.52 15.44 -16.54
N VAL A 191 11.92 16.42 -15.88
CA VAL A 191 12.64 17.58 -15.33
C VAL A 191 13.61 17.16 -14.22
N GLY A 192 13.20 16.27 -13.31
CA GLY A 192 14.06 15.73 -12.27
C GLY A 192 15.25 14.95 -12.85
N ILE A 193 14.99 14.05 -13.80
CA ILE A 193 16.05 13.28 -14.50
C ILE A 193 17.01 14.23 -15.23
N GLY A 194 16.47 15.22 -15.95
CA GLY A 194 17.28 16.21 -16.68
C GLY A 194 18.17 17.03 -15.74
N TYR A 195 17.65 17.44 -14.58
CA TYR A 195 18.45 18.13 -13.57
C TYR A 195 19.59 17.25 -13.05
N VAL A 196 19.29 15.99 -12.72
CA VAL A 196 20.30 15.05 -12.20
C VAL A 196 21.39 14.79 -13.23
N ALA A 197 21.02 14.61 -14.50
CA ALA A 197 21.98 14.40 -15.58
C ALA A 197 22.96 15.56 -15.74
N ILE A 198 22.51 16.81 -15.53
CA ILE A 198 23.37 18.00 -15.61
C ILE A 198 24.21 18.18 -14.34
N SER A 199 23.72 17.74 -13.18
CA SER A 199 24.41 17.87 -11.89
C SER A 199 25.63 16.96 -11.70
N GLY A 200 25.92 16.07 -12.66
CA GLY A 200 27.10 15.21 -12.62
C GLY A 200 26.97 13.99 -11.70
N ALA A 201 25.77 13.41 -11.58
CA ALA A 201 25.59 12.18 -10.82
C ALA A 201 26.49 11.05 -11.38
N ASP A 202 27.19 10.38 -10.47
CA ASP A 202 28.10 9.30 -10.82
C ASP A 202 27.35 7.95 -10.86
N PHE A 203 27.39 7.29 -12.02
CA PHE A 203 26.79 5.99 -12.26
C PHE A 203 27.85 4.90 -12.51
N SER A 204 29.13 5.19 -12.27
CA SER A 204 30.24 4.27 -12.53
C SER A 204 30.16 2.96 -11.72
N GLY A 205 29.48 2.98 -10.57
CA GLY A 205 29.24 1.80 -9.72
C GLY A 205 28.03 0.94 -10.10
N VAL A 206 27.31 1.25 -11.17
CA VAL A 206 26.10 0.52 -11.55
C VAL A 206 26.46 -0.77 -12.29
N ALA A 207 26.29 -1.91 -11.62
CA ALA A 207 26.51 -3.23 -12.20
C ALA A 207 25.18 -3.88 -12.62
N PHE A 208 25.16 -4.47 -13.81
CA PHE A 208 24.03 -5.28 -14.24
C PHE A 208 23.99 -6.58 -13.42
N THR A 209 22.84 -6.86 -12.81
CA THR A 209 22.61 -8.07 -12.03
C THR A 209 21.29 -8.71 -12.43
N PHE A 210 21.27 -10.05 -12.42
CA PHE A 210 20.08 -10.85 -12.69
C PHE A 210 19.95 -11.94 -11.63
N GLN A 211 18.83 -11.96 -10.91
CA GLN A 211 18.53 -12.94 -9.87
C GLN A 211 17.04 -13.26 -9.87
N LEU A 212 16.65 -14.48 -9.50
CA LEU A 212 15.25 -14.87 -9.36
C LEU A 212 14.93 -15.21 -7.90
N PRO A 213 13.65 -15.18 -7.49
CA PRO A 213 13.25 -15.61 -6.16
C PRO A 213 13.72 -17.03 -5.86
N GLU A 214 14.25 -17.25 -4.65
CA GLU A 214 14.71 -18.55 -4.19
C GLU A 214 13.63 -19.27 -3.41
N PHE A 215 13.50 -20.57 -3.65
CA PHE A 215 12.55 -21.40 -2.93
C PHE A 215 13.09 -21.78 -1.55
N ILE A 216 12.29 -21.55 -0.51
CA ILE A 216 12.61 -21.86 0.88
C ILE A 216 11.47 -22.68 1.48
N VAL A 217 11.81 -23.75 2.19
CA VAL A 217 10.82 -24.58 2.91
C VAL A 217 10.53 -23.96 4.28
N PRO A 218 9.29 -23.53 4.56
CA PRO A 218 8.91 -22.99 5.86
C PRO A 218 8.88 -24.07 6.94
N THR A 219 9.25 -23.71 8.17
CA THR A 219 9.16 -24.59 9.35
C THR A 219 8.10 -24.05 10.29
N PHE A 220 7.14 -24.88 10.69
CA PHE A 220 6.13 -24.47 11.65
C PHE A 220 6.68 -24.48 13.08
N THR A 221 6.53 -23.38 13.80
CA THR A 221 6.73 -23.31 15.25
C THR A 221 5.64 -22.46 15.90
N LEU A 222 5.17 -22.88 17.07
CA LEU A 222 4.17 -22.12 17.82
C LEU A 222 4.74 -20.78 18.30
N GLU A 223 6.02 -20.75 18.68
CA GLU A 223 6.73 -19.55 19.12
C GLU A 223 6.74 -18.46 18.04
N ALA A 224 7.20 -18.78 16.82
CA ALA A 224 7.22 -17.81 15.72
C ALA A 224 5.80 -17.35 15.33
N PHE A 225 4.81 -18.26 15.41
CA PHE A 225 3.42 -17.89 15.17
C PHE A 225 2.94 -16.85 16.20
N LEU A 226 3.14 -17.07 17.49
CA LEU A 226 2.68 -16.14 18.53
C LEU A 226 3.45 -14.81 18.49
N ALA A 227 4.77 -14.85 18.28
CA ALA A 227 5.62 -13.67 18.28
C ALA A 227 5.48 -12.80 17.03
N TYR A 228 5.14 -13.40 15.87
CA TYR A 228 5.15 -12.71 14.59
C TYR A 228 3.95 -13.05 13.68
N GLY A 229 3.62 -14.33 13.51
CA GLY A 229 2.55 -14.75 12.59
C GLY A 229 1.17 -14.20 12.95
N LEU A 230 0.82 -14.17 14.24
CA LEU A 230 -0.43 -13.62 14.74
C LEU A 230 -0.50 -12.09 14.56
N PRO A 231 0.51 -11.29 14.98
CA PRO A 231 0.59 -9.87 14.64
C PRO A 231 0.46 -9.59 13.13
N LEU A 232 1.15 -10.37 12.29
CA LEU A 232 1.07 -10.24 10.84
C LEU A 232 -0.35 -10.51 10.32
N ALA A 233 -1.02 -11.56 10.79
CA ALA A 233 -2.40 -11.86 10.39
C ALA A 233 -3.36 -10.72 10.72
N LEU A 234 -3.21 -10.11 11.90
CA LEU A 234 -3.99 -8.94 12.32
C LEU A 234 -3.72 -7.71 11.44
N ILE A 235 -2.47 -7.51 11.04
CA ILE A 235 -2.09 -6.45 10.08
C ILE A 235 -2.78 -6.67 8.73
N LEU A 236 -2.72 -7.86 8.15
CA LEU A 236 -3.27 -8.14 6.82
C LEU A 236 -4.80 -7.97 6.77
N VAL A 237 -5.49 -8.46 7.80
CA VAL A 237 -6.95 -8.44 7.90
C VAL A 237 -7.47 -7.11 8.41
N GLY A 238 -6.92 -6.61 9.50
CA GLY A 238 -7.45 -5.45 10.23
C GLY A 238 -6.96 -4.10 9.72
N MET A 239 -5.82 -4.06 9.03
CA MET A 239 -5.19 -2.81 8.60
C MET A 239 -5.10 -2.68 7.08
N GLU A 240 -4.44 -3.61 6.40
CA GLU A 240 -4.14 -3.47 4.98
C GLU A 240 -5.41 -3.49 4.12
N THR A 241 -6.31 -4.45 4.36
CA THR A 241 -7.55 -4.54 3.58
C THR A 241 -8.46 -3.32 3.81
N PRO A 242 -8.79 -2.92 5.06
CA PRO A 242 -9.62 -1.74 5.29
C PRO A 242 -9.02 -0.46 4.71
N ALA A 243 -7.70 -0.27 4.78
CA ALA A 243 -7.02 0.89 4.20
C ALA A 243 -7.20 0.93 2.68
N GLY A 244 -6.93 -0.18 1.98
CA GLY A 244 -7.09 -0.26 0.53
C GLY A 244 -8.54 -0.08 0.08
N VAL A 245 -9.49 -0.77 0.72
CA VAL A 245 -10.94 -0.61 0.46
C VAL A 245 -11.38 0.84 0.67
N GLY A 246 -10.88 1.46 1.73
CA GLY A 246 -11.19 2.82 2.07
C GLY A 246 -10.69 3.84 1.07
N LEU A 247 -9.47 3.68 0.57
CA LEU A 247 -8.91 4.54 -0.47
C LEU A 247 -9.67 4.43 -1.79
N VAL A 248 -10.03 3.20 -2.19
CA VAL A 248 -10.87 2.98 -3.38
C VAL A 248 -12.21 3.70 -3.21
N LYS A 249 -12.89 3.53 -2.07
CA LYS A 249 -14.16 4.21 -1.79
C LYS A 249 -14.02 5.73 -1.73
N GLY A 250 -12.96 6.24 -1.12
CA GLY A 250 -12.64 7.66 -1.04
C GLY A 250 -12.38 8.33 -2.38
N MET A 251 -12.07 7.56 -3.42
CA MET A 251 -11.94 8.02 -4.79
C MET A 251 -13.22 7.88 -5.63
N GLY A 252 -14.35 7.55 -5.00
CA GLY A 252 -15.67 7.54 -5.64
C GLY A 252 -16.19 6.16 -6.07
N TYR A 253 -15.43 5.09 -5.82
CA TYR A 253 -15.90 3.73 -6.10
C TYR A 253 -16.93 3.28 -5.06
N LYS A 254 -18.13 2.90 -5.51
CA LYS A 254 -19.21 2.47 -4.60
C LYS A 254 -18.91 1.14 -3.92
N GLU A 255 -18.24 0.24 -4.64
CA GLU A 255 -17.95 -1.12 -4.19
C GLU A 255 -16.45 -1.41 -4.27
N ALA A 256 -15.97 -2.15 -3.28
CA ALA A 256 -14.62 -2.71 -3.26
C ALA A 256 -14.69 -4.12 -2.65
N PRO A 257 -14.10 -5.14 -3.30
CA PRO A 257 -14.31 -6.54 -2.96
C PRO A 257 -13.43 -6.95 -1.77
N ALA A 258 -13.80 -6.50 -0.56
CA ALA A 258 -13.00 -6.64 0.65
C ALA A 258 -12.66 -8.11 0.95
N ASN A 259 -13.63 -9.02 0.85
CA ASN A 259 -13.39 -10.43 1.14
C ASN A 259 -12.42 -11.07 0.14
N ALA A 260 -12.56 -10.73 -1.15
CA ALA A 260 -11.62 -11.18 -2.17
C ALA A 260 -10.22 -10.58 -2.05
N ILE A 261 -10.09 -9.29 -1.72
CA ILE A 261 -8.80 -8.66 -1.46
C ILE A 261 -8.08 -9.41 -0.33
N THR A 262 -8.78 -9.69 0.77
CA THR A 262 -8.23 -10.45 1.90
C THR A 262 -7.92 -11.91 1.52
N ALA A 263 -8.83 -12.60 0.84
CA ALA A 263 -8.62 -14.00 0.46
C ALA A 263 -7.44 -14.17 -0.51
N VAL A 264 -7.37 -13.34 -1.54
CA VAL A 264 -6.30 -13.37 -2.54
C VAL A 264 -4.98 -12.92 -1.92
N GLY A 265 -4.99 -11.90 -1.07
CA GLY A 265 -3.81 -11.50 -0.28
C GLY A 265 -3.34 -12.61 0.66
N GLY A 266 -4.25 -13.33 1.30
CA GLY A 266 -3.95 -14.50 2.12
C GLY A 266 -3.28 -15.61 1.32
N LEU A 267 -3.83 -15.95 0.15
CA LEU A 267 -3.22 -16.92 -0.77
C LEU A 267 -1.85 -16.46 -1.26
N GLY A 268 -1.69 -15.19 -1.61
CA GLY A 268 -0.40 -14.63 -2.02
C GLY A 268 0.62 -14.61 -0.88
N THR A 269 0.18 -14.37 0.35
CA THR A 269 1.02 -14.43 1.55
C THR A 269 1.47 -15.87 1.82
N MET A 270 0.59 -16.86 1.60
CA MET A 270 0.98 -18.26 1.68
C MET A 270 2.04 -18.62 0.64
N LEU A 271 1.90 -18.14 -0.60
CA LEU A 271 2.93 -18.32 -1.64
C LEU A 271 4.22 -17.60 -1.26
N SER A 272 4.13 -16.38 -0.75
CA SER A 272 5.24 -15.53 -0.30
C SER A 272 6.14 -16.24 0.72
N ALA A 273 5.54 -17.04 1.61
CA ALA A 273 6.27 -17.81 2.62
C ALA A 273 7.31 -18.77 2.02
N PHE A 274 7.13 -19.20 0.77
CA PHE A 274 8.08 -20.09 0.09
C PHE A 274 9.19 -19.35 -0.66
N PHE A 275 9.18 -18.02 -0.67
CA PHE A 275 10.09 -17.20 -1.48
C PHE A 275 10.56 -15.99 -0.68
N ASN A 276 11.07 -16.21 0.53
CA ASN A 276 11.69 -15.17 1.34
C ASN A 276 10.85 -13.87 1.51
N LEU A 277 9.52 -13.99 1.55
CA LEU A 277 8.63 -12.84 1.57
C LEU A 277 7.59 -12.97 2.67
N HIS A 278 7.38 -11.88 3.40
CA HIS A 278 6.52 -11.83 4.58
C HIS A 278 5.03 -11.62 4.27
N SER A 279 4.66 -11.09 3.09
CA SER A 279 3.24 -10.91 2.75
C SER A 279 2.97 -10.53 1.29
N THR A 280 1.72 -10.76 0.90
CA THR A 280 1.04 -10.15 -0.24
C THR A 280 -0.26 -9.51 0.23
N CYS A 281 -0.46 -8.22 -0.03
CA CYS A 281 -1.68 -7.50 0.32
C CYS A 281 -1.94 -6.34 -0.66
N ILE A 282 -3.10 -5.70 -0.54
CA ILE A 282 -3.39 -4.48 -1.27
C ILE A 282 -2.44 -3.36 -0.80
N ALA A 283 -1.96 -2.56 -1.74
CA ALA A 283 -0.98 -1.51 -1.46
C ALA A 283 -1.66 -0.16 -1.29
N ALA A 284 -1.80 0.34 -0.06
CA ALA A 284 -2.57 1.57 0.19
C ALA A 284 -2.04 2.79 -0.62
N PRO A 285 -0.76 3.21 -0.55
CA PRO A 285 -0.32 4.40 -1.29
C PRO A 285 -0.51 4.27 -2.81
N MET A 286 -0.14 3.12 -3.37
CA MET A 286 -0.32 2.86 -4.81
C MET A 286 -1.79 2.78 -5.20
N THR A 287 -2.66 2.25 -4.33
CA THR A 287 -4.11 2.26 -4.54
C THR A 287 -4.59 3.71 -4.65
N GLY A 288 -4.11 4.61 -3.80
CA GLY A 288 -4.39 6.04 -3.90
C GLY A 288 -3.98 6.64 -5.25
N ILE A 289 -2.76 6.37 -5.72
CA ILE A 289 -2.24 6.87 -7.00
C ILE A 289 -3.05 6.29 -8.17
N CYS A 290 -3.25 4.97 -8.22
CA CYS A 290 -3.95 4.29 -9.30
C CYS A 290 -5.45 4.61 -9.32
N SER A 291 -6.07 4.89 -8.18
CA SER A 291 -7.49 5.26 -8.10
C SER A 291 -7.75 6.76 -8.22
N GLY A 292 -6.70 7.58 -8.20
CA GLY A 292 -6.79 9.03 -8.30
C GLY A 292 -7.27 9.53 -9.67
N PRO A 293 -7.78 10.77 -9.75
CA PRO A 293 -8.21 11.39 -11.00
C PRO A 293 -7.09 11.54 -12.05
N GLU A 294 -5.83 11.54 -11.64
CA GLU A 294 -4.65 11.52 -12.50
C GLU A 294 -4.55 10.25 -13.36
N ALA A 295 -5.19 9.16 -12.94
CA ALA A 295 -5.25 7.91 -13.71
C ALA A 295 -6.36 7.91 -14.78
N GLY A 296 -7.03 9.06 -15.01
CA GLY A 296 -8.02 9.24 -16.06
C GLY A 296 -9.43 8.82 -15.67
N SER A 297 -10.19 8.33 -16.65
CA SER A 297 -11.60 7.96 -16.48
C SER A 297 -11.77 6.79 -15.52
N HIS A 298 -12.78 6.90 -14.64
CA HIS A 298 -12.98 6.02 -13.49
C HIS A 298 -13.10 4.53 -13.84
N ASP A 299 -13.66 4.22 -15.00
CA ASP A 299 -13.84 2.87 -15.58
C ASP A 299 -12.54 2.26 -16.13
N LYS A 300 -11.48 3.05 -16.32
CA LYS A 300 -10.21 2.64 -16.96
C LYS A 300 -9.00 2.69 -16.02
N ARG A 301 -9.19 3.15 -14.79
CA ARG A 301 -8.10 3.29 -13.79
C ARG A 301 -7.48 1.96 -13.37
N TRP A 302 -8.20 0.85 -13.52
CA TRP A 302 -7.68 -0.50 -13.27
C TRP A 302 -6.41 -0.81 -14.08
N VAL A 303 -6.28 -0.21 -15.28
CA VAL A 303 -5.09 -0.33 -16.13
C VAL A 303 -3.83 0.18 -15.42
N ALA A 304 -3.94 1.28 -14.66
CA ALA A 304 -2.79 1.81 -13.90
C ALA A 304 -2.26 0.77 -12.90
N ALA A 305 -3.16 0.07 -12.20
CA ALA A 305 -2.77 -0.98 -11.26
C ALA A 305 -2.18 -2.21 -11.96
N VAL A 306 -2.67 -2.59 -13.15
CA VAL A 306 -2.05 -3.65 -13.96
C VAL A 306 -0.63 -3.26 -14.38
N ILE A 307 -0.42 -2.00 -14.78
CA ILE A 307 0.90 -1.50 -15.16
C ILE A 307 1.88 -1.58 -14.00
N VAL A 308 1.46 -1.30 -12.77
CA VAL A 308 2.27 -1.55 -11.56
C VAL A 308 2.70 -3.01 -11.50
N GLY A 309 1.77 -3.96 -11.70
CA GLY A 309 2.07 -5.39 -11.71
C GLY A 309 3.07 -5.79 -12.81
N ILE A 310 2.92 -5.23 -14.02
CA ILE A 310 3.88 -5.44 -15.13
C ILE A 310 5.26 -4.92 -14.74
N ILE A 311 5.35 -3.69 -14.24
CA ILE A 311 6.62 -3.08 -13.83
C ILE A 311 7.29 -3.94 -12.77
N PHE A 312 6.55 -4.39 -11.77
CA PHE A 312 7.08 -5.24 -10.70
C PHE A 312 7.66 -6.55 -11.25
N ILE A 313 6.93 -7.27 -12.10
CA ILE A 313 7.41 -8.55 -12.68
C ILE A 313 8.64 -8.33 -13.55
N VAL A 314 8.64 -7.29 -14.38
CA VAL A 314 9.75 -7.00 -15.29
C VAL A 314 10.97 -6.52 -14.52
N ALA A 315 10.79 -5.71 -13.49
CA ALA A 315 11.87 -5.15 -12.67
C ALA A 315 12.47 -6.16 -11.70
N ALA A 316 11.68 -7.12 -11.21
CA ALA A 316 12.08 -8.05 -10.16
C ALA A 316 13.43 -8.71 -10.44
N PRO A 317 13.69 -9.32 -11.62
CA PRO A 317 14.93 -10.02 -11.84
C PRO A 317 16.16 -9.11 -11.88
N PHE A 318 15.97 -7.81 -12.16
CA PHE A 318 17.03 -6.81 -12.31
C PHE A 318 17.11 -5.87 -11.10
N TYR A 319 16.52 -6.24 -9.96
CA TYR A 319 16.39 -5.30 -8.85
C TYR A 319 17.73 -4.84 -8.30
N GLY A 320 18.78 -5.67 -8.27
CA GLY A 320 20.11 -5.24 -7.84
C GLY A 320 20.67 -4.09 -8.69
N PHE A 321 20.47 -4.15 -10.01
CA PHE A 321 20.84 -3.06 -10.93
C PHE A 321 19.98 -1.81 -10.70
N LEU A 322 18.66 -1.99 -10.55
CA LEU A 322 17.74 -0.89 -10.26
C LEU A 322 18.04 -0.23 -8.91
N PHE A 323 18.44 -1.01 -7.92
CA PHE A 323 18.82 -0.54 -6.60
C PHE A 323 20.04 0.39 -6.68
N SER A 324 21.10 -0.01 -7.39
CA SER A 324 22.26 0.87 -7.62
C SER A 324 21.89 2.17 -8.33
N LEU A 325 20.96 2.13 -9.29
CA LEU A 325 20.45 3.34 -9.94
C LEU A 325 19.66 4.24 -8.97
N ILE A 326 18.83 3.64 -8.11
CA ILE A 326 18.04 4.37 -7.11
C ILE A 326 18.97 5.01 -6.07
N GLU A 327 20.03 4.32 -5.64
CA GLU A 327 21.02 4.86 -4.71
C GLU A 327 21.85 6.00 -5.33
N ALA A 328 22.13 5.94 -6.63
CA ALA A 328 22.82 7.01 -7.35
C ALA A 328 21.94 8.26 -7.56
N MET A 329 20.62 8.14 -7.45
CA MET A 329 19.71 9.28 -7.59
C MET A 329 19.62 10.08 -6.29
N PRO A 330 19.59 11.43 -6.35
CA PRO A 330 19.30 12.23 -5.18
C PRO A 330 17.90 11.91 -4.61
N GLY A 331 17.82 11.63 -3.31
CA GLY A 331 16.58 11.19 -2.65
C GLY A 331 15.41 12.17 -2.79
N TYR A 332 15.67 13.47 -3.03
CA TYR A 332 14.63 14.46 -3.26
C TYR A 332 13.80 14.19 -4.52
N VAL A 333 14.37 13.56 -5.55
CA VAL A 333 13.65 13.31 -6.82
C VAL A 333 12.46 12.39 -6.57
N ILE A 334 12.70 11.26 -5.89
CA ILE A 334 11.68 10.28 -5.55
C ILE A 334 10.67 10.88 -4.58
N ALA A 335 11.15 11.63 -3.57
CA ALA A 335 10.28 12.26 -2.57
C ALA A 335 9.31 13.26 -3.20
N ILE A 336 9.78 14.12 -4.12
CA ILE A 336 8.96 15.11 -4.81
C ILE A 336 7.91 14.43 -5.69
N ILE A 337 8.31 13.45 -6.50
CA ILE A 337 7.40 12.72 -7.39
C ILE A 337 6.33 11.98 -6.58
N ALA A 338 6.72 11.29 -5.51
CA ALA A 338 5.81 10.56 -4.65
C ALA A 338 4.78 11.48 -3.97
N GLY A 339 5.23 12.60 -3.38
CA GLY A 339 4.31 13.53 -2.73
C GLY A 339 3.36 14.23 -3.70
N LEU A 340 3.83 14.63 -4.89
CA LEU A 340 2.97 15.21 -5.93
C LEU A 340 1.92 14.20 -6.41
N ALA A 341 2.29 12.93 -6.57
CA ALA A 341 1.37 11.86 -6.97
C ALA A 341 0.30 11.56 -5.91
N LEU A 342 0.65 11.74 -4.63
CA LEU A 342 -0.24 11.48 -3.50
C LEU A 342 -1.02 12.71 -3.02
N LEU A 343 -0.79 13.90 -3.58
CA LEU A 343 -1.35 15.16 -3.08
C LEU A 343 -2.88 15.12 -2.93
N ARG A 344 -3.60 14.64 -3.97
CA ARG A 344 -5.07 14.48 -3.92
C ARG A 344 -5.51 13.36 -2.99
N VAL A 345 -4.72 12.31 -2.86
CA VAL A 345 -4.98 11.16 -1.98
C VAL A 345 -4.93 11.61 -0.52
N ILE A 346 -3.90 12.38 -0.15
CA ILE A 346 -3.75 12.96 1.19
C ILE A 346 -4.97 13.84 1.52
N GLY A 347 -5.36 14.73 0.60
CA GLY A 347 -6.52 15.60 0.79
C GLY A 347 -7.82 14.81 0.99
N SER A 348 -8.09 13.79 0.16
CA SER A 348 -9.27 12.93 0.29
C SER A 348 -9.25 12.12 1.61
N ALA A 349 -8.10 11.57 2.00
CA ALA A 349 -7.93 10.85 3.25
C ALA A 349 -8.21 11.76 4.47
N LEU A 350 -7.66 12.98 4.49
CA LEU A 350 -7.94 13.97 5.54
C LEU A 350 -9.43 14.34 5.57
N GLN A 351 -10.05 14.58 4.41
CA GLN A 351 -11.47 14.87 4.34
C GLN A 351 -12.31 13.75 4.94
N MET A 352 -12.01 12.49 4.61
CA MET A 352 -12.74 11.34 5.16
C MET A 352 -12.47 11.12 6.65
N THR A 353 -11.24 11.40 7.11
CA THR A 353 -10.86 11.33 8.53
C THR A 353 -11.77 12.19 9.39
N PHE A 354 -12.11 13.40 8.92
CA PHE A 354 -12.91 14.39 9.65
C PHE A 354 -14.33 14.58 9.09
N SER A 355 -14.87 13.56 8.40
CA SER A 355 -16.15 13.67 7.68
C SER A 355 -17.40 13.41 8.53
N GLY A 356 -17.28 13.12 9.83
CA GLY A 356 -18.43 12.87 10.70
C GLY A 356 -18.08 12.20 12.02
N LYS A 357 -18.68 11.03 12.26
CA LYS A 357 -18.55 10.24 13.50
C LYS A 357 -17.13 9.77 13.78
N HIS A 358 -16.87 9.40 15.04
CA HIS A 358 -15.56 8.90 15.49
C HIS A 358 -14.41 9.91 15.33
N GLU A 359 -14.71 11.22 15.38
CA GLU A 359 -13.76 12.31 15.14
C GLU A 359 -12.55 12.26 16.08
N VAL A 360 -12.77 11.99 17.37
CA VAL A 360 -11.70 11.88 18.37
C VAL A 360 -10.83 10.67 18.10
N GLY A 361 -11.44 9.49 17.88
CA GLY A 361 -10.70 8.28 17.52
C GLY A 361 -9.91 8.43 16.22
N ALA A 362 -10.50 9.10 15.22
CA ALA A 362 -9.87 9.38 13.93
C ALA A 362 -8.69 10.35 14.06
N MET A 363 -8.83 11.41 14.87
CA MET A 363 -7.75 12.33 15.19
C MET A 363 -6.57 11.61 15.87
N PHE A 364 -6.83 10.76 16.86
CA PHE A 364 -5.76 10.00 17.51
C PHE A 364 -5.10 9.01 16.55
N SER A 365 -5.88 8.32 15.72
CA SER A 365 -5.33 7.47 14.66
C SER A 365 -4.40 8.25 13.73
N PHE A 366 -4.82 9.43 13.29
CA PHE A 366 -3.99 10.33 12.49
C PHE A 366 -2.69 10.74 13.19
N LEU A 367 -2.77 11.24 14.43
CA LEU A 367 -1.60 11.71 15.19
C LEU A 367 -0.60 10.58 15.46
N ILE A 368 -1.09 9.39 15.83
CA ILE A 368 -0.23 8.22 16.05
C ILE A 368 0.46 7.83 14.75
N ALA A 369 -0.27 7.73 13.63
CA ALA A 369 0.32 7.41 12.33
C ALA A 369 1.39 8.42 11.89
N VAL A 370 1.14 9.72 12.10
CA VAL A 370 2.12 10.80 11.83
C VAL A 370 3.37 10.64 12.70
N SER A 371 3.20 10.39 14.00
CA SER A 371 4.30 10.32 14.97
C SER A 371 5.38 9.30 14.62
N GLY A 372 5.02 8.23 13.89
CA GLY A 372 5.96 7.16 13.55
C GLY A 372 6.44 6.33 14.73
N VAL A 373 5.80 6.42 15.89
CA VAL A 373 6.13 5.64 17.08
C VAL A 373 6.11 4.13 16.77
N GLN A 374 6.98 3.41 17.47
CA GLN A 374 6.97 1.95 17.47
C GLN A 374 6.75 1.48 18.90
N ILE A 375 5.71 0.67 19.12
CA ILE A 375 5.37 0.12 20.44
C ILE A 375 5.45 -1.40 20.29
N LEU A 376 6.25 -2.05 21.14
CA LEU A 376 6.50 -3.50 21.10
C LEU A 376 7.03 -3.99 19.74
N GLY A 377 7.81 -3.17 19.03
CA GLY A 377 8.34 -3.49 17.69
C GLY A 377 7.31 -3.41 16.56
N ILE A 378 6.06 -3.07 16.84
CA ILE A 378 5.01 -2.88 15.83
C ILE A 378 4.90 -1.40 15.46
N GLY A 379 4.85 -1.11 14.15
CA GLY A 379 4.82 0.24 13.61
C GLY A 379 3.56 1.05 13.94
N ALA A 380 3.69 2.37 13.88
CA ALA A 380 2.65 3.34 14.21
C ALA A 380 1.30 3.11 13.51
N SER A 381 1.30 2.60 12.27
CA SER A 381 0.08 2.38 11.50
C SER A 381 -0.86 1.38 12.17
N PHE A 382 -0.33 0.28 12.71
CA PHE A 382 -1.13 -0.70 13.43
C PHE A 382 -1.71 -0.09 14.71
N TRP A 383 -0.87 0.61 15.48
CA TRP A 383 -1.29 1.24 16.73
C TRP A 383 -2.26 2.39 16.52
N ALA A 384 -2.17 3.11 15.40
CA ALA A 384 -3.12 4.14 15.01
C ALA A 384 -4.55 3.57 14.93
N LEU A 385 -4.72 2.40 14.32
CA LEU A 385 -6.02 1.72 14.29
C LEU A 385 -6.44 1.22 15.66
N VAL A 386 -5.58 0.47 16.35
CA VAL A 386 -5.92 -0.14 17.64
C VAL A 386 -6.30 0.92 18.67
N LEU A 387 -5.44 1.92 18.85
CA LEU A 387 -5.65 2.99 19.83
C LEU A 387 -6.73 3.97 19.36
N GLY A 388 -6.82 4.28 18.07
CA GLY A 388 -7.89 5.11 17.52
C GLY A 388 -9.28 4.48 17.76
N VAL A 389 -9.44 3.19 17.45
CA VAL A 389 -10.67 2.44 17.74
C VAL A 389 -10.93 2.39 19.24
N THR A 390 -9.91 2.10 20.06
CA THR A 390 -10.04 2.03 21.52
C THR A 390 -10.52 3.36 22.10
N ILE A 391 -9.91 4.48 21.68
CA ILE A 391 -10.30 5.81 22.13
C ILE A 391 -11.72 6.12 21.67
N SER A 392 -12.08 5.83 20.43
CA SER A 392 -13.44 6.01 19.96
C SER A 392 -14.44 5.15 20.72
N MET A 393 -14.09 3.91 21.08
CA MET A 393 -14.93 3.08 21.94
C MET A 393 -15.13 3.67 23.33
N LEU A 394 -14.14 4.37 23.87
CA LEU A 394 -14.22 4.99 25.19
C LEU A 394 -15.04 6.28 25.19
N VAL A 395 -14.85 7.14 24.18
CA VAL A 395 -15.42 8.51 24.17
C VAL A 395 -16.59 8.69 23.21
N GLU A 396 -16.71 7.84 22.21
CA GLU A 396 -17.64 7.95 21.07
C GLU A 396 -18.41 6.63 20.85
N PHE A 397 -18.63 5.85 21.91
CA PHE A 397 -19.25 4.52 21.82
C PHE A 397 -20.57 4.50 21.02
N LYS A 398 -21.39 5.56 21.14
CA LYS A 398 -22.68 5.71 20.45
C LYS A 398 -22.57 5.82 18.92
N ASP A 399 -21.38 6.07 18.40
CA ASP A 399 -21.16 6.22 16.98
C ASP A 399 -21.08 4.87 16.25
N PHE A 400 -20.74 3.79 16.96
CA PHE A 400 -20.59 2.45 16.39
C PHE A 400 -21.91 1.86 15.91
N GLU A 401 -21.93 1.27 14.72
CA GLU A 401 -23.15 0.73 14.10
C GLU A 401 -23.88 -0.31 14.96
N PHE A 402 -23.16 -1.14 15.72
CA PHE A 402 -23.76 -2.16 16.58
C PHE A 402 -24.46 -1.58 17.82
N THR A 403 -24.24 -0.31 18.15
CA THR A 403 -24.96 0.39 19.22
C THR A 403 -26.25 1.04 18.72
N MET A 404 -26.41 1.16 17.39
CA MET A 404 -27.63 1.69 16.80
C MET A 404 -28.74 0.64 16.87
N ALA A 405 -29.88 1.01 17.47
CA ALA A 405 -31.02 0.11 17.59
C ALA A 405 -31.42 -0.49 16.23
N PRO A 406 -31.74 -1.80 16.17
CA PRO A 406 -32.09 -2.44 14.91
C PRO A 406 -33.31 -1.77 14.27
N PRO A 407 -33.42 -1.76 12.92
CA PRO A 407 -34.38 -0.95 12.18
C PRO A 407 -35.85 -1.10 12.64
N TRP A 408 -36.23 -2.26 13.19
CA TRP A 408 -37.57 -2.56 13.68
C TRP A 408 -37.94 -1.85 15.00
N ARG A 409 -36.97 -1.36 15.78
CA ARG A 409 -37.23 -0.58 17.01
C ARG A 409 -37.45 0.91 16.77
N ARG A 410 -37.19 1.45 15.57
CA ARG A 410 -37.35 2.89 15.27
C ARG A 410 -38.80 3.33 15.02
N LYS A 411 -39.79 2.42 15.02
CA LYS A 411 -41.20 2.68 14.66
C LYS A 411 -42.20 2.74 15.84
N THR A 412 -41.78 3.01 17.07
CA THR A 412 -42.72 3.04 18.23
C THR A 412 -42.57 4.28 19.12
N GLY A 413 -42.58 5.47 18.52
CA GLY A 413 -42.51 6.71 19.30
C GLY A 413 -43.17 7.96 18.71
N ALA A 414 -43.93 7.86 17.61
CA ALA A 414 -44.58 9.03 16.99
C ALA A 414 -46.12 9.00 17.02
N GLU A 415 -46.73 8.07 17.75
CA GLU A 415 -48.17 8.09 18.02
C GLU A 415 -48.39 7.91 19.51
N THR A 416 -48.58 9.04 20.19
CA THR A 416 -49.44 9.30 21.37
C THR A 416 -48.81 10.39 22.25
N ARG A 417 -49.10 11.66 21.95
CA ARG A 417 -49.90 12.58 22.78
C ARG A 417 -49.90 13.98 22.20
#